data_AF-A0A2N5XCT8-F1
#
_entry.id   AF-A0A2N5XCT8-F1
#
_cell.length_a   1.000
_cell.length_b   1.000
_cell.length_c   1.000
_cell.angle_alpha   90.00
_cell.angle_beta   90.00
_cell.angle_gamma   90.00
#
_symmetry.space_group_name_H-M   'P 1'
#
loop_
_entity.id
_entity.type
_entity.pdbx_description
1 polymer ?
#
loop_
_entity_poly.entity_id
_entity_poly.type
_entity_poly.pdbx_seq_one_letter_code
_entity_poly.pdbx_strand_id
1 'polypeptide(L)'
;DAGWARALLGPLPEPAVRPAPVGDPARLLAVLPEEERAAWVARFVESQGLAESHSMLGVCAVPWSEPLGRAVVDALDIARDAGSYPWSFSGVMGLAERSLDPSAVDRVAPLAALPEETENGSPGAAGYWSEAFGRLAATLRLRATMLQELRPDPAAAP
;
A
#
# COMPACT_ATOMS: atom_id res chain seq x y z
N ASP A 1 -11.75 17.91 14.56
CA ASP A 1 -13.16 17.75 14.16
C ASP A 1 -13.21 17.14 12.75
N ALA A 2 -14.01 16.08 12.54
CA ALA A 2 -14.04 15.36 11.27
C ALA A 2 -14.77 16.11 10.15
N GLY A 3 -15.75 16.96 10.48
CA GLY A 3 -16.44 17.80 9.49
C GLY A 3 -15.50 18.81 8.86
N TRP A 4 -14.70 19.47 9.68
CA TRP A 4 -13.64 20.38 9.19
C TRP A 4 -12.56 19.67 8.39
N ALA A 5 -12.13 18.48 8.83
CA ALA A 5 -11.13 17.72 8.10
C ALA A 5 -11.60 17.38 6.68
N ARG A 6 -12.86 16.94 6.51
CA ARG A 6 -13.46 16.70 5.18
C ARG A 6 -13.49 17.96 4.33
N ALA A 7 -13.90 19.10 4.91
CA ALA A 7 -13.96 20.36 4.18
C ALA A 7 -12.58 20.82 3.68
N LEU A 8 -11.53 20.58 4.47
CA LEU A 8 -10.15 20.98 4.14
C LEU A 8 -9.44 19.98 3.20
N LEU A 9 -9.78 18.70 3.26
CA LEU A 9 -9.31 17.68 2.32
C LEU A 9 -9.93 17.88 0.93
N GLY A 10 -11.17 18.36 0.88
CA GLY A 10 -11.92 18.52 -0.36
C GLY A 10 -12.58 17.21 -0.81
N PRO A 11 -13.06 17.14 -2.07
CA PRO A 11 -13.68 15.94 -2.61
C PRO A 11 -12.71 14.75 -2.65
N LEU A 12 -13.24 13.55 -2.87
CA LEU A 12 -12.41 12.37 -3.12
C LEU A 12 -11.49 12.62 -4.33
N PRO A 13 -10.23 12.17 -4.29
CA PRO A 13 -9.31 12.31 -5.42
C PRO A 13 -9.89 11.70 -6.70
N GLU A 14 -9.91 12.48 -7.77
CA GLU A 14 -10.33 12.05 -9.10
C GLU A 14 -9.11 11.90 -10.02
N PRO A 15 -9.14 10.97 -10.99
CA PRO A 15 -8.08 10.85 -11.99
C PRO A 15 -7.84 12.18 -12.71
N ALA A 16 -6.56 12.51 -12.95
CA ALA A 16 -6.13 13.73 -13.64
C ALA A 16 -6.45 15.08 -12.96
N VAL A 17 -7.10 15.07 -11.79
CA VAL A 17 -7.29 16.27 -10.95
C VAL A 17 -6.37 16.15 -9.74
N ARG A 18 -5.36 17.01 -9.66
CA ARG A 18 -4.45 17.03 -8.49
C ARG A 18 -5.24 17.53 -7.27
N PRO A 19 -5.37 16.74 -6.19
CA PRO A 19 -5.96 17.23 -4.95
C PRO A 19 -5.13 18.39 -4.42
N ALA A 20 -5.79 19.48 -4.00
CA ALA A 20 -5.14 20.64 -3.39
C ALA A 20 -5.67 20.84 -1.95
N PRO A 21 -5.37 19.89 -1.04
CA PRO A 21 -5.82 19.99 0.34
C PRO A 21 -5.21 21.20 1.03
N VAL A 22 -5.98 21.85 1.90
CA VAL A 22 -5.50 22.98 2.69
C VAL A 22 -4.87 22.45 3.97
N GLY A 23 -3.54 22.39 4.03
CA GLY A 23 -2.78 21.93 5.19
C GLY A 23 -2.12 20.56 4.97
N ASP A 24 -1.80 19.86 6.07
CA ASP A 24 -1.16 18.54 6.04
C ASP A 24 -2.23 17.43 5.88
N PRO A 25 -2.31 16.75 4.71
CA PRO A 25 -3.36 15.77 4.43
C PRO A 25 -3.35 14.60 5.41
N ALA A 26 -2.17 14.15 5.85
CA ALA A 26 -2.05 13.03 6.77
C ALA A 26 -2.67 13.37 8.13
N ARG A 27 -2.49 14.60 8.62
CA ARG A 27 -3.11 15.06 9.87
C ARG A 27 -4.63 15.17 9.75
N LEU A 28 -5.14 15.67 8.62
CA LEU A 28 -6.57 15.77 8.39
C LEU A 28 -7.21 14.38 8.33
N LEU A 29 -6.60 13.45 7.60
CA LEU A 29 -7.04 12.06 7.48
C LEU A 29 -7.05 11.32 8.83
N ALA A 30 -6.07 11.58 9.69
CA ALA A 30 -5.97 10.93 11.00
C ALA A 30 -7.18 11.20 11.92
N VAL A 31 -7.97 12.24 11.65
CA VAL A 31 -9.18 12.60 12.42
C VAL A 31 -10.44 11.94 11.84
N LEU A 32 -10.38 11.38 10.63
CA LEU A 32 -11.51 10.70 10.01
C LEU A 32 -11.70 9.27 10.57
N PRO A 33 -12.91 8.68 10.43
CA PRO A 33 -13.11 7.25 10.63
C PRO A 33 -12.16 6.42 9.77
N GLU A 34 -11.78 5.24 10.25
CA GLU A 34 -10.73 4.42 9.62
C GLU A 34 -11.08 4.00 8.19
N GLU A 35 -12.32 3.56 7.96
CA GLU A 35 -12.80 3.15 6.64
C GLU A 35 -12.81 4.31 5.65
N GLU A 36 -13.28 5.48 6.09
CA GLU A 36 -13.33 6.69 5.26
C GLU A 36 -11.91 7.15 4.90
N ARG A 37 -10.99 7.15 5.89
CA ARG A 37 -9.57 7.45 5.66
C ARG A 37 -8.97 6.48 4.65
N ALA A 38 -9.19 5.17 4.81
CA ALA A 38 -8.61 4.17 3.93
C ALA A 38 -9.14 4.31 2.49
N ALA A 39 -10.44 4.58 2.32
CA ALA A 39 -11.05 4.81 1.01
C ALA A 39 -10.47 6.06 0.32
N TRP A 40 -10.31 7.16 1.07
CA TRP A 40 -9.72 8.39 0.53
C TRP A 40 -8.28 8.17 0.06
N VAL A 41 -7.45 7.52 0.88
CA VAL A 41 -6.05 7.24 0.54
C VAL A 41 -5.93 6.25 -0.62
N ALA A 42 -6.81 5.24 -0.70
CA ALA A 42 -6.85 4.32 -1.84
C ALA A 42 -7.09 5.07 -3.15
N ARG A 43 -8.10 5.95 -3.19
CA ARG A 43 -8.38 6.81 -4.35
C ARG A 43 -7.22 7.76 -4.67
N PHE A 44 -6.55 8.29 -3.66
CA PHE A 44 -5.35 9.12 -3.86
C PHE A 44 -4.24 8.33 -4.56
N VAL A 45 -3.93 7.13 -4.07
CA VAL A 45 -2.88 6.27 -4.66
C VAL A 45 -3.22 5.89 -6.10
N GLU A 46 -4.48 5.53 -6.37
CA GLU A 46 -4.94 5.19 -7.73
C GLU A 46 -4.82 6.38 -8.70
N SER A 47 -5.06 7.61 -8.24
CA SER A 47 -5.09 8.81 -9.09
C SER A 47 -3.73 9.50 -9.23
N GLN A 48 -2.90 9.51 -8.18
CA GLN A 48 -1.64 10.27 -8.12
C GLN A 48 -0.40 9.37 -8.00
N GLY A 49 -0.57 8.07 -7.77
CA GLY A 49 0.52 7.14 -7.52
C GLY A 49 1.14 7.27 -6.12
N LEU A 50 2.34 6.70 -5.96
CA LEU A 50 2.94 6.49 -4.63
C LEU A 50 3.79 7.65 -4.10
N ALA A 51 4.31 8.51 -4.98
CA ALA A 51 5.33 9.50 -4.64
C ALA A 51 4.94 10.44 -3.49
N GLU A 52 3.67 10.86 -3.44
CA GLU A 52 3.15 11.77 -2.42
C GLU A 52 2.30 11.05 -1.34
N SER A 53 2.18 9.72 -1.41
CA SER A 53 1.23 8.95 -0.58
C SER A 53 1.78 8.49 0.78
N HIS A 54 3.11 8.46 0.96
CA HIS A 54 3.76 7.79 2.09
C HIS A 54 3.26 8.24 3.47
N SER A 55 3.14 9.55 3.71
CA SER A 55 2.67 10.09 5.00
C SER A 55 1.20 9.72 5.28
N MET A 56 0.36 9.69 4.25
CA MET A 56 -1.06 9.33 4.35
C MET A 56 -1.26 7.84 4.59
N LEU A 57 -0.45 7.00 3.96
CA LEU A 57 -0.41 5.56 4.23
C LEU A 57 -0.03 5.27 5.68
N GLY A 58 0.87 6.07 6.26
CA GLY A 58 1.33 5.92 7.65
C GLY A 58 0.27 6.18 8.72
N VAL A 59 -0.84 6.84 8.40
CA VAL A 59 -1.94 7.10 9.35
C VAL A 59 -3.13 6.13 9.18
N CYS A 60 -3.09 5.25 8.18
CA CYS A 60 -4.15 4.27 7.95
C CYS A 60 -4.11 3.15 9.00
N ALA A 61 -5.29 2.60 9.34
CA ALA A 61 -5.40 1.49 10.27
C ALA A 61 -4.66 0.24 9.73
N VAL A 62 -4.14 -0.60 10.63
CA VAL A 62 -3.46 -1.84 10.28
C VAL A 62 -4.23 -3.05 10.80
N PRO A 63 -4.39 -4.13 10.01
CA PRO A 63 -4.00 -4.22 8.60
C PRO A 63 -4.80 -3.24 7.72
N TRP A 64 -4.19 -2.78 6.62
CA TRP A 64 -4.87 -1.95 5.64
C TRP A 64 -6.07 -2.71 5.09
N SER A 65 -7.20 -2.00 4.96
CA SER A 65 -8.40 -2.52 4.30
C SER A 65 -8.07 -3.05 2.90
N GLU A 66 -8.85 -4.02 2.42
CA GLU A 66 -8.63 -4.64 1.11
C GLU A 66 -8.51 -3.61 -0.04
N PRO A 67 -9.35 -2.56 -0.14
CA PRO A 67 -9.22 -1.56 -1.22
C PRO A 67 -7.91 -0.79 -1.16
N LEU A 68 -7.46 -0.39 0.04
CA LEU A 68 -6.21 0.34 0.21
C LEU A 68 -4.99 -0.55 -0.11
N GLY A 69 -4.97 -1.78 0.40
CA GLY A 69 -3.90 -2.73 0.10
C GLY A 69 -3.81 -3.03 -1.40
N ARG A 70 -4.96 -3.14 -2.08
CA ARG A 70 -5.04 -3.28 -3.55
C ARG A 70 -4.42 -2.10 -4.26
N ALA A 71 -4.87 -0.88 -3.97
CA ALA A 71 -4.37 0.33 -4.62
C ALA A 71 -2.84 0.46 -4.49
N VAL A 72 -2.27 0.16 -3.31
CA VAL A 72 -0.82 0.22 -3.10
C VAL A 72 -0.07 -0.84 -3.90
N VAL A 73 -0.55 -2.10 -3.91
CA VAL A 73 0.09 -3.18 -4.68
C VAL A 73 0.02 -2.90 -6.18
N ASP A 74 -1.13 -2.46 -6.68
CA ASP A 74 -1.31 -2.10 -8.09
C ASP A 74 -0.39 -0.93 -8.48
N ALA A 75 -0.26 0.09 -7.64
CA ALA A 75 0.65 1.21 -7.90
C ALA A 75 2.14 0.83 -7.84
N LEU A 76 2.53 -0.15 -7.01
CA LEU A 76 3.88 -0.71 -6.99
C LEU A 76 4.15 -1.53 -8.27
N ASP A 77 3.16 -2.29 -8.75
CA ASP A 77 3.29 -3.05 -9.99
C ASP A 77 3.42 -2.12 -11.21
N ILE A 78 2.63 -1.06 -11.27
CA ILE A 78 2.75 -0.02 -12.30
C ILE A 78 4.17 0.60 -12.28
N ALA A 79 4.72 0.87 -11.09
CA ALA A 79 6.09 1.40 -10.98
C ALA A 79 7.16 0.38 -11.43
N ARG A 80 6.94 -0.91 -11.16
CA ARG A 80 7.76 -2.03 -11.63
C ARG A 80 7.75 -2.12 -13.15
N ASP A 81 6.57 -2.14 -13.76
CA ASP A 81 6.40 -2.24 -15.20
C ASP A 81 6.92 -1.00 -15.94
N ALA A 82 6.87 0.18 -15.30
CA ALA A 82 7.47 1.40 -15.83
C ALA A 82 9.02 1.42 -15.74
N GLY A 83 9.66 0.39 -15.20
CA GLY A 83 11.13 0.30 -15.09
C GLY A 83 11.72 1.29 -14.07
N SER A 84 10.91 1.81 -13.14
CA SER A 84 11.38 2.69 -12.07
C SER A 84 12.28 1.93 -11.10
N TYR A 85 13.20 2.61 -10.43
CA TYR A 85 14.07 1.92 -9.46
C TYR A 85 13.34 1.66 -8.13
N PRO A 86 13.37 0.44 -7.56
CA PRO A 86 12.61 0.10 -6.34
C PRO A 86 12.96 0.95 -5.12
N TRP A 87 14.20 1.45 -5.02
CA TRP A 87 14.66 2.22 -3.87
C TRP A 87 13.85 3.52 -3.66
N SER A 88 13.34 4.11 -4.74
CA SER A 88 12.42 5.27 -4.70
C SER A 88 11.13 4.97 -3.93
N PHE A 89 10.76 3.70 -3.80
CA PHE A 89 9.55 3.23 -3.12
C PHE A 89 9.85 2.48 -1.82
N SER A 90 11.10 2.48 -1.34
CA SER A 90 11.51 1.72 -0.15
C SER A 90 10.70 2.05 1.11
N GLY A 91 10.32 3.31 1.32
CA GLY A 91 9.44 3.71 2.43
C GLY A 91 8.05 3.07 2.34
N VAL A 92 7.46 3.07 1.13
CA VAL A 92 6.16 2.43 0.88
C VAL A 92 6.25 0.91 0.98
N MET A 93 7.31 0.29 0.46
CA MET A 93 7.55 -1.15 0.60
C MET A 93 7.65 -1.56 2.08
N GLY A 94 8.40 -0.80 2.89
CA GLY A 94 8.47 -1.07 4.32
C GLY A 94 7.13 -0.88 5.03
N LEU A 95 6.30 0.08 4.60
CA LEU A 95 4.91 0.23 5.07
C LEU A 95 4.06 -0.98 4.68
N ALA A 96 4.16 -1.45 3.44
CA ALA A 96 3.42 -2.58 2.93
C ALA A 96 3.76 -3.88 3.69
N GLU A 97 5.04 -4.14 3.97
CA GLU A 97 5.50 -5.33 4.73
C GLU A 97 4.78 -5.48 6.09
N ARG A 98 4.56 -4.36 6.79
CA ARG A 98 3.90 -4.35 8.11
C ARG A 98 2.37 -4.12 8.06
N SER A 99 1.90 -3.42 7.05
CA SER A 99 0.51 -2.91 7.02
C SER A 99 -0.41 -3.73 6.12
N LEU A 100 0.09 -4.43 5.10
CA LEU A 100 -0.76 -5.30 4.29
C LEU A 100 -1.34 -6.44 5.14
N ASP A 101 -2.57 -6.81 4.82
CA ASP A 101 -3.18 -8.02 5.33
C ASP A 101 -2.39 -9.25 4.85
N PRO A 102 -2.02 -10.20 5.73
CA PRO A 102 -1.27 -11.40 5.33
C PRO A 102 -1.97 -12.28 4.30
N SER A 103 -3.29 -12.18 4.12
CA SER A 103 -4.01 -12.86 3.03
C SER A 103 -3.69 -12.32 1.63
N ALA A 104 -3.05 -11.14 1.53
CA ALA A 104 -2.69 -10.54 0.24
C ALA A 104 -1.51 -11.25 -0.48
N VAL A 105 -0.94 -12.32 0.10
CA VAL A 105 0.15 -13.11 -0.50
C VAL A 105 -0.15 -13.49 -1.94
N ASP A 106 -1.36 -13.95 -2.23
CA ASP A 106 -1.71 -14.47 -3.56
C ASP A 106 -1.71 -13.38 -4.63
N ARG A 107 -1.88 -12.11 -4.25
CA ARG A 107 -1.75 -10.96 -5.15
C ARG A 107 -0.28 -10.53 -5.32
N VAL A 108 0.50 -10.60 -4.24
CA VAL A 108 1.89 -10.11 -4.24
C VAL A 108 2.85 -11.12 -4.87
N ALA A 109 2.66 -12.41 -4.63
CA ALA A 109 3.60 -13.45 -5.05
C ALA A 109 3.86 -13.51 -6.57
N PRO A 110 2.85 -13.35 -7.45
CA PRO A 110 3.08 -13.29 -8.89
C PRO A 110 4.01 -12.14 -9.33
N LEU A 111 4.02 -11.02 -8.61
CA LEU A 111 4.83 -9.83 -8.94
C LEU A 111 6.33 -10.03 -8.70
N ALA A 112 6.71 -11.10 -7.99
CA ALA A 112 8.10 -11.49 -7.82
C ALA A 112 8.71 -12.10 -9.10
N ALA A 113 7.91 -12.38 -10.13
CA ALA A 113 8.42 -12.77 -11.44
C ALA A 113 9.27 -11.64 -12.05
N LEU A 114 10.34 -12.01 -12.75
CA LEU A 114 11.22 -11.06 -13.42
C LEU A 114 10.41 -10.29 -14.48
N PRO A 115 10.26 -8.96 -14.37
CA PRO A 115 9.61 -8.17 -15.40
C PRO A 115 10.46 -8.17 -16.67
N GLU A 116 9.82 -7.95 -17.81
CA GLU A 116 10.53 -7.67 -19.05
C GLU A 116 11.31 -6.35 -18.92
N GLU A 117 12.55 -6.33 -19.41
CA GLU A 117 13.33 -5.10 -19.39
C GLU A 117 12.80 -4.12 -20.44
N THR A 118 12.42 -2.93 -19.99
CA THR A 118 12.03 -1.84 -20.88
C THR A 118 13.28 -1.09 -21.36
N GLU A 119 13.31 -0.67 -22.63
CA GLU A 119 14.44 0.08 -23.24
C GLU A 119 14.80 1.36 -22.46
N ASN A 120 13.81 1.99 -21.80
CA ASN A 120 13.97 3.20 -20.98
C ASN A 120 14.05 2.91 -19.48
N GLY A 121 14.16 1.64 -19.07
CA GLY A 121 14.16 1.23 -17.67
C GLY A 121 15.49 1.50 -17.00
N SER A 122 15.46 1.64 -15.67
CA SER A 122 16.71 1.74 -14.90
C SER A 122 17.47 0.40 -14.97
N PRO A 123 18.79 0.39 -15.30
CA PRO A 123 19.53 -0.86 -15.47
C PRO A 123 19.45 -1.78 -14.24
N GLY A 124 19.11 -3.05 -14.46
CA GLY A 124 19.00 -4.06 -13.40
C GLY A 124 17.77 -3.91 -12.49
N ALA A 125 16.90 -2.91 -12.69
CA ALA A 125 15.71 -2.70 -11.88
C ALA A 125 14.79 -3.92 -11.84
N ALA A 126 14.72 -4.69 -12.94
CA ALA A 126 13.92 -5.90 -13.02
C ALA A 126 14.28 -6.94 -11.94
N GLY A 127 15.57 -7.21 -11.76
CA GLY A 127 16.06 -8.12 -10.72
C GLY A 127 15.76 -7.61 -9.32
N TYR A 128 15.95 -6.31 -9.07
CA TYR A 128 15.65 -5.72 -7.77
C TYR A 128 14.15 -5.72 -7.44
N TRP A 129 13.27 -5.52 -8.43
CA TRP A 129 11.82 -5.66 -8.24
C TRP A 129 11.42 -7.10 -7.91
N SER A 130 11.96 -8.07 -8.66
CA SER A 130 11.75 -9.49 -8.37
C SER A 130 12.11 -9.83 -6.93
N GLU A 131 13.28 -9.38 -6.46
CA GLU A 131 13.73 -9.60 -5.09
C GLU A 131 12.83 -8.91 -4.07
N ALA A 132 12.48 -7.65 -4.31
CA ALA A 132 11.67 -6.84 -3.40
C ALA A 132 10.26 -7.44 -3.20
N PHE A 133 9.58 -7.83 -4.28
CA PHE A 133 8.29 -8.51 -4.19
C PHE A 133 8.41 -9.92 -3.60
N GLY A 134 9.51 -10.64 -3.90
CA GLY A 134 9.81 -11.93 -3.27
C GLY A 134 9.92 -11.84 -1.75
N ARG A 135 10.65 -10.84 -1.24
CA ARG A 135 10.78 -10.58 0.20
C ARG A 135 9.44 -10.18 0.83
N LEU A 136 8.66 -9.34 0.17
CA LEU A 136 7.34 -8.94 0.65
C LEU A 136 6.41 -10.17 0.75
N ALA A 137 6.33 -11.00 -0.29
CA ALA A 137 5.52 -12.21 -0.28
C ALA A 137 5.95 -13.20 0.81
N ALA A 138 7.26 -13.39 1.00
CA ALA A 138 7.80 -14.24 2.08
C ALA A 138 7.39 -13.71 3.48
N THR A 139 7.46 -12.39 3.68
CA THR A 139 7.06 -11.73 4.93
C THR A 139 5.56 -11.92 5.20
N LEU A 140 4.70 -11.74 4.20
CA LEU A 140 3.26 -11.95 4.36
C LEU A 140 2.92 -13.41 4.66
N ARG A 141 3.59 -14.39 4.01
CA ARG A 141 3.42 -15.82 4.34
C ARG A 141 3.80 -16.11 5.79
N LEU A 142 4.95 -15.60 6.25
CA LEU A 142 5.39 -15.78 7.63
C LEU A 142 4.37 -15.21 8.62
N ARG A 143 3.88 -13.99 8.37
CA ARG A 143 2.83 -13.36 9.20
C ARG A 143 1.52 -14.17 9.19
N ALA A 144 1.12 -14.70 8.03
CA ALA A 144 -0.07 -15.54 7.91
C ALA A 144 0.07 -16.83 8.74
N THR A 145 1.22 -17.51 8.67
CA THR A 145 1.53 -18.68 9.51
C THR A 145 1.48 -18.31 10.99
N MET A 146 2.15 -17.23 11.41
CA MET A 146 2.11 -16.77 12.81
C MET A 146 0.67 -16.52 13.31
N LEU A 147 -0.17 -15.88 12.49
CA LEU A 147 -1.57 -15.66 12.84
C LEU A 147 -2.37 -16.96 12.94
N GLN A 148 -2.06 -17.97 12.12
CA GLN A 148 -2.70 -19.29 12.21
C GLN A 148 -2.34 -19.99 13.53
N GLU A 149 -1.06 -19.97 13.92
CA GLU A 149 -0.58 -20.56 15.18
C GLU A 149 -1.16 -19.87 16.43
N LEU A 150 -1.47 -18.58 16.34
CA LEU A 150 -2.07 -17.81 17.43
C LEU A 150 -3.59 -17.98 17.56
N ARG A 151 -4.25 -18.69 16.63
CA ARG A 151 -5.69 -18.94 16.74
C ARG A 151 -5.96 -19.87 17.91
N PRO A 152 -6.87 -19.52 18.82
CA PRO A 152 -7.20 -20.38 19.95
C PRO A 152 -7.71 -21.73 19.43
N ASP A 153 -7.20 -22.81 20.01
CA ASP A 153 -7.68 -24.16 19.71
C ASP A 153 -9.13 -24.29 20.21
N PRO A 154 -10.13 -24.51 19.34
CA PRO A 154 -11.51 -24.71 19.75
C PRO A 154 -11.68 -25.93 20.66
N ALA A 155 -10.75 -26.90 20.64
CA ALA A 155 -10.75 -28.06 21.52
C ALA A 155 -10.13 -27.80 22.91
N ALA A 156 -9.49 -26.64 23.11
CA ALA A 156 -8.91 -26.23 24.39
C ALA A 156 -9.85 -25.34 25.23
N ALA A 157 -11.09 -25.11 24.78
CA ALA A 157 -12.10 -24.41 25.56
C ALA A 157 -12.62 -25.32 26.70
N PRO A 158 -12.59 -24.86 27.97
CA PRO A 158 -13.00 -25.65 29.13
C PRO A 158 -14.51 -25.92 29.19
#